data_AF-A0A7S3HG54-F1
#
_entry.id   AF-A0A7S3HG54-F1
#
_cell.length_a   1.000
_cell.length_b   1.000
_cell.length_c   1.000
_cell.angle_alpha   90.00
_cell.angle_beta   90.00
_cell.angle_gamma   90.00
#
_symmetry.space_group_name_H-M   'P 1'
#
loop_
_entity.id
_entity.type
_entity.pdbx_description
1 polymer ?
#
loop_
_entity_poly.entity_id
_entity_poly.type
_entity_poly.pdbx_seq_one_letter_code
_entity_poly.pdbx_strand_id
1 'polypeptide(L)'
;VTQAVGYRLLHLIMLAISVIVLAFIAAKISAKAPPLCTWKSNTGANFDLRTLKLTDSSKTSYNLVDGDIPCTPETEPSYGYAWNFCEPIPAALTPEPCRNMGKYGVVVQYAEFVKGDYYCFILGHFNPKQNELKYNLIDVNDPTKGVTVAYPAGDRCSATDSRLRSASIEVQCANTPAVVVSAQEPATCAYNLVMKSYYGCPTECPVTGNGLCDSHGHCAFDKKAKKPYCFCNEGYSGSACNHKGSSGNSGYDGKSVQIGLLVTLLLIALGLTGGVIYMAYEVQEFRKQQISSHYNSLPGGDREMVETVNFTIN
;
A
#
# COMPACT_ATOMS: atom_id res chain seq x y z
N VAL A 1 -34.81 -68.31 -3.42
CA VAL A 1 -33.47 -68.28 -4.07
C VAL A 1 -33.23 -66.98 -4.84
N THR A 2 -34.22 -66.41 -5.53
CA THR A 2 -34.10 -65.15 -6.29
C THR A 2 -33.87 -63.88 -5.45
N GLN A 3 -34.42 -63.76 -4.24
CA GLN A 3 -34.18 -62.60 -3.36
C GLN A 3 -32.75 -62.53 -2.77
N ALA A 4 -32.10 -63.68 -2.56
CA ALA A 4 -30.76 -63.73 -1.96
C ALA A 4 -29.64 -63.27 -2.92
N VAL A 5 -29.89 -63.35 -4.23
CA VAL A 5 -28.92 -62.97 -5.27
C VAL A 5 -28.87 -61.45 -5.45
N GLY A 6 -30.01 -60.76 -5.33
CA GLY A 6 -30.08 -59.29 -5.45
C GLY A 6 -29.30 -58.54 -4.37
N TYR A 7 -29.37 -59.00 -3.12
CA TYR A 7 -28.66 -58.37 -2.01
C TYR A 7 -27.13 -58.48 -2.12
N ARG A 8 -26.61 -59.60 -2.66
CA ARG A 8 -25.16 -59.76 -2.86
C ARG A 8 -24.62 -58.84 -3.96
N LEU A 9 -25.39 -58.63 -5.02
CA LEU A 9 -25.00 -57.73 -6.10
C LEU A 9 -25.00 -56.26 -5.65
N LEU A 10 -26.00 -55.84 -4.87
CA LEU A 10 -26.07 -54.48 -4.32
C LEU A 10 -24.92 -54.19 -3.35
N HIS A 11 -24.55 -55.16 -2.51
CA HIS A 11 -23.42 -55.02 -1.58
C HIS A 11 -22.07 -54.89 -2.30
N LEU A 12 -21.87 -55.63 -3.40
CA LEU A 12 -20.66 -55.53 -4.23
C LEU A 12 -20.55 -54.18 -4.94
N ILE A 13 -21.68 -53.66 -5.45
CA ILE A 13 -21.72 -52.34 -6.11
C ILE A 13 -21.42 -51.22 -5.09
N MET A 14 -22.00 -51.28 -3.89
CA MET A 14 -21.74 -50.30 -2.84
C MET A 14 -20.28 -50.33 -2.35
N LEU A 15 -19.67 -51.52 -2.23
CA LEU A 15 -18.25 -51.67 -1.92
C LEU A 15 -17.36 -51.09 -3.02
N ALA A 16 -17.68 -51.35 -4.29
CA ALA A 16 -16.92 -50.81 -5.43
C ALA A 16 -16.98 -49.28 -5.48
N ILE A 17 -18.16 -48.68 -5.28
CA ILE A 17 -18.33 -47.22 -5.23
C ILE A 17 -17.53 -46.64 -4.05
N SER A 18 -17.56 -47.27 -2.88
CA SER A 18 -16.84 -46.78 -1.70
C SER A 18 -15.32 -46.81 -1.90
N VAL A 19 -14.78 -47.84 -2.57
CA VAL A 19 -13.35 -47.93 -2.92
C VAL A 19 -12.96 -46.88 -3.96
N ILE A 20 -13.81 -46.61 -4.95
CA ILE A 20 -13.58 -45.56 -5.96
C ILE A 20 -13.57 -44.18 -5.29
N VAL A 21 -14.52 -43.89 -4.40
CA VAL A 21 -14.57 -42.61 -3.68
C VAL A 21 -13.33 -42.43 -2.78
N LEU A 22 -12.89 -43.47 -2.07
CA LEU A 22 -11.66 -43.44 -1.27
C LEU A 22 -10.40 -43.23 -2.13
N ALA A 23 -10.32 -43.84 -3.31
CA ALA A 23 -9.19 -43.64 -4.23
C ALA A 23 -9.18 -42.21 -4.81
N PHE A 24 -10.35 -41.62 -5.12
CA PHE A 24 -10.45 -40.23 -5.56
C PHE A 24 -10.12 -39.22 -4.44
N ILE A 25 -10.39 -39.56 -3.17
CA ILE A 25 -9.98 -38.75 -2.02
C ILE A 25 -8.46 -38.88 -1.77
N ALA A 26 -7.88 -40.09 -1.93
CA ALA A 26 -6.44 -40.31 -1.77
C ALA A 26 -5.59 -39.68 -2.88
N ALA A 27 -6.14 -39.51 -4.09
CA ALA A 27 -5.49 -38.78 -5.18
C ALA A 27 -5.51 -37.25 -4.98
N LYS A 28 -6.20 -36.74 -3.97
CA LYS A 28 -6.22 -35.32 -3.66
C LYS A 28 -5.00 -34.95 -2.81
N ILE A 29 -4.09 -34.27 -3.50
CA ILE A 29 -3.24 -33.19 -2.98
C ILE A 29 -1.93 -33.69 -2.36
N SER A 30 -1.08 -34.30 -3.19
CA SER A 30 0.36 -34.04 -3.06
C SER A 30 0.64 -32.63 -3.63
N ALA A 31 0.20 -31.58 -2.93
CA ALA A 31 0.59 -30.23 -3.28
C ALA A 31 2.11 -30.13 -3.09
N LYS A 32 2.84 -30.03 -4.20
CA LYS A 32 4.26 -29.70 -4.18
C LYS A 32 4.42 -28.45 -3.31
N ALA A 33 5.21 -28.55 -2.25
CA ALA A 33 5.46 -27.42 -1.36
C ALA A 33 5.86 -26.21 -2.21
N PRO A 34 5.30 -25.02 -1.96
CA PRO A 34 5.65 -23.83 -2.71
C PRO A 34 7.17 -23.62 -2.63
N PRO A 35 7.79 -23.08 -3.69
CA PRO A 35 9.21 -22.78 -3.65
C PRO A 35 9.50 -21.83 -2.48
N LEU A 36 10.64 -22.05 -1.82
CA LEU A 36 11.11 -21.20 -0.72
C LEU A 36 11.13 -19.73 -1.17
N CYS A 37 10.80 -18.83 -0.24
CA CYS A 37 10.70 -17.39 -0.50
C CYS A 37 9.57 -16.94 -1.43
N THR A 38 8.56 -17.80 -1.64
CA THR A 38 7.31 -17.41 -2.31
C THR A 38 6.15 -17.61 -1.36
N TRP A 39 5.16 -16.72 -1.45
CA TRP A 39 4.00 -16.76 -0.57
C TRP A 39 2.72 -16.39 -1.32
N LYS A 40 1.64 -17.09 -1.00
CA LYS A 40 0.29 -16.81 -1.51
C LYS A 40 -0.55 -16.33 -0.34
N SER A 41 -1.01 -15.08 -0.40
CA SER A 41 -1.87 -14.53 0.63
C SER A 41 -3.29 -15.14 0.55
N ASN A 42 -4.02 -15.03 1.66
CA ASN A 42 -5.45 -15.35 1.70
C ASN A 42 -6.32 -14.39 0.85
N THR A 43 -5.79 -13.22 0.49
CA THR A 43 -6.46 -12.24 -0.39
C THR A 43 -6.26 -12.52 -1.88
N GLY A 44 -5.51 -13.58 -2.23
CA GLY A 44 -5.25 -13.98 -3.61
C GLY A 44 -4.05 -13.29 -4.26
N ALA A 45 -3.33 -12.44 -3.53
CA ALA A 45 -2.09 -11.85 -3.97
C ALA A 45 -0.92 -12.83 -3.82
N ASN A 46 -0.05 -12.90 -4.81
CA ASN A 46 1.11 -13.78 -4.79
C ASN A 46 2.39 -12.93 -4.68
N PHE A 47 3.33 -13.32 -3.82
CA PHE A 47 4.60 -12.62 -3.62
C PHE A 47 5.78 -13.55 -3.91
N ASP A 48 6.81 -13.01 -4.58
CA ASP A 48 8.05 -13.72 -4.88
C ASP A 48 9.25 -12.84 -4.50
N LEU A 49 9.89 -13.21 -3.39
CA LEU A 49 11.01 -12.45 -2.82
C LEU A 49 12.37 -13.06 -3.21
N ARG A 50 12.39 -14.08 -4.07
CA ARG A 50 13.64 -14.75 -4.48
C ARG A 50 14.57 -13.81 -5.24
N THR A 51 14.02 -12.81 -5.92
CA THR A 51 14.79 -11.77 -6.63
C THR A 51 15.51 -10.80 -5.69
N LEU A 52 15.06 -10.71 -4.43
CA LEU A 52 15.74 -9.96 -3.37
C LEU A 52 16.81 -10.78 -2.65
N LYS A 53 16.98 -12.06 -3.00
CA LYS A 53 18.01 -12.90 -2.39
C LYS A 53 19.40 -12.44 -2.86
N LEU A 54 20.26 -12.12 -1.91
CA LEU A 54 21.67 -11.86 -2.14
C LEU A 54 22.41 -13.16 -2.44
N THR A 55 23.38 -13.07 -3.36
CA THR A 55 24.27 -14.17 -3.73
C THR A 55 25.72 -13.73 -3.54
N ASP A 56 26.67 -14.64 -3.70
CA ASP A 56 28.11 -14.28 -3.67
C ASP A 56 28.50 -13.30 -4.78
N SER A 57 27.67 -13.15 -5.83
CA SER A 57 27.86 -12.19 -6.91
C SER A 57 27.27 -10.80 -6.61
N SER A 58 26.47 -10.68 -5.54
CA SER A 58 25.90 -9.40 -5.13
C SER A 58 27.01 -8.47 -4.62
N LYS A 59 26.92 -7.17 -4.93
CA LYS A 59 27.98 -6.21 -4.58
C LYS A 59 27.89 -5.70 -3.14
N THR A 60 26.67 -5.60 -2.61
CA THR A 60 26.38 -5.03 -1.30
C THR A 60 25.26 -5.80 -0.63
N SER A 61 25.31 -5.91 0.70
CA SER A 61 24.16 -6.35 1.49
C SER A 61 23.09 -5.26 1.55
N TYR A 62 21.86 -5.63 1.90
CA TYR A 62 20.93 -4.64 2.44
C TYR A 62 21.42 -4.26 3.83
N ASN A 63 21.81 -3.01 4.01
CA ASN A 63 22.27 -2.51 5.30
C ASN A 63 21.84 -1.06 5.54
N LEU A 64 21.83 -0.69 6.81
CA LEU A 64 21.57 0.65 7.33
C LEU A 64 22.23 0.76 8.70
N VAL A 65 22.70 1.95 9.04
CA VAL A 65 23.03 2.30 10.42
C VAL A 65 21.89 3.16 10.94
N ASP A 66 21.23 2.69 12.00
CA ASP A 66 20.07 3.36 12.60
C ASP A 66 20.19 3.32 14.14
N GLY A 67 19.51 4.25 14.80
CA GLY A 67 19.40 4.29 16.26
C GLY A 67 18.02 3.78 16.70
N ASP A 68 17.93 3.16 17.88
CA ASP A 68 16.66 2.64 18.38
C ASP A 68 15.64 3.77 18.66
N ILE A 69 16.12 5.00 18.93
CA ILE A 69 15.27 6.17 19.14
C ILE A 69 15.58 7.25 18.08
N PRO A 70 14.60 7.61 17.21
CA PRO A 70 14.79 8.53 16.08
C PRO A 70 15.11 9.99 16.46
N CYS A 71 15.33 10.30 17.74
CA CYS A 71 15.51 11.67 18.24
C CYS A 71 16.65 11.84 19.25
N THR A 72 17.43 10.80 19.56
CA THR A 72 18.53 10.88 20.54
C THR A 72 19.84 10.25 20.04
N PRO A 73 20.31 10.59 18.81
CA PRO A 73 21.55 10.03 18.27
C PRO A 73 22.81 10.42 19.06
N GLU A 74 22.73 11.50 19.85
CA GLU A 74 23.84 11.96 20.71
C GLU A 74 23.94 11.16 22.02
N THR A 75 22.87 10.47 22.41
CA THR A 75 22.75 9.80 23.71
C THR A 75 22.89 8.29 23.59
N GLU A 76 22.53 7.71 22.44
CA GLU A 76 22.50 6.26 22.25
C GLU A 76 23.42 5.80 21.11
N PRO A 77 24.13 4.67 21.30
CA PRO A 77 24.95 4.09 20.25
C PRO A 77 24.08 3.70 19.04
N SER A 78 24.50 4.10 17.84
CA SER A 78 23.90 3.61 16.61
C SER A 78 24.37 2.19 16.32
N TYR A 79 23.45 1.35 15.83
CA TYR A 79 23.75 -0.01 15.42
C TYR A 79 23.64 -0.12 13.90
N GLY A 80 24.54 -0.90 13.33
CA GLY A 80 24.44 -1.38 11.95
C GLY A 80 23.49 -2.56 11.89
N TYR A 81 22.65 -2.59 10.87
CA TYR A 81 21.78 -3.71 10.54
C TYR A 81 22.12 -4.19 9.15
N ALA A 82 22.20 -5.50 8.95
CA ALA A 82 22.34 -6.08 7.63
C ALA A 82 21.44 -7.31 7.48
N TRP A 83 20.90 -7.52 6.29
CA TRP A 83 20.03 -8.67 6.04
C TRP A 83 20.06 -9.21 4.61
N ASN A 84 19.51 -10.41 4.50
CA ASN A 84 19.20 -11.11 3.25
C ASN A 84 17.75 -11.65 3.31
N PHE A 85 17.28 -12.28 2.24
CA PHE A 85 15.99 -12.95 2.17
C PHE A 85 16.15 -14.44 2.02
N CYS A 86 15.53 -15.18 2.93
CA CYS A 86 15.37 -16.64 2.84
C CYS A 86 16.68 -17.44 2.74
N GLU A 87 17.83 -16.85 3.03
CA GLU A 87 19.14 -17.48 3.20
C GLU A 87 20.03 -16.56 4.07
N PRO A 88 21.08 -17.10 4.72
CA PRO A 88 22.07 -16.28 5.40
C PRO A 88 22.69 -15.24 4.47
N ILE A 89 23.20 -14.14 5.04
CA ILE A 89 23.99 -13.17 4.28
C ILE A 89 25.24 -13.89 3.74
N PRO A 90 25.57 -13.75 2.45
CA PRO A 90 26.80 -14.30 1.89
C PRO A 90 28.03 -13.88 2.71
N ALA A 91 29.00 -14.78 2.89
CA ALA A 91 30.16 -14.51 3.76
C ALA A 91 30.95 -13.25 3.31
N ALA A 92 31.02 -13.01 2.00
CA ALA A 92 31.66 -11.84 1.41
C ALA A 92 30.93 -10.51 1.72
N LEU A 93 29.61 -10.58 1.97
CA LEU A 93 28.76 -9.42 2.26
C LEU A 93 28.41 -9.31 3.75
N THR A 94 28.82 -10.27 4.56
CA THR A 94 28.62 -10.25 6.01
C THR A 94 29.48 -9.12 6.60
N PRO A 95 28.91 -8.22 7.42
CA PRO A 95 29.67 -7.16 8.09
C PRO A 95 30.87 -7.71 8.85
N GLU A 96 31.98 -6.97 8.81
CA GLU A 96 33.25 -7.39 9.42
C GLU A 96 33.13 -7.79 10.91
N PRO A 97 32.42 -7.02 11.78
CA PRO A 97 32.23 -7.43 13.18
C PRO A 97 31.60 -8.82 13.31
N CYS A 98 30.59 -9.12 12.50
CA CYS A 98 29.92 -10.42 12.49
C CYS A 98 30.80 -11.54 11.95
N ARG A 99 31.54 -11.28 10.87
CA ARG A 99 32.46 -12.25 10.26
C ARG A 99 33.59 -12.62 11.23
N ASN A 100 34.17 -11.64 11.91
CA ASN A 100 35.24 -11.86 12.90
C ASN A 100 34.76 -12.70 14.10
N MET A 101 33.47 -12.61 14.43
CA MET A 101 32.82 -13.43 15.47
C MET A 101 32.28 -14.77 14.95
N GLY A 102 32.41 -15.08 13.66
CA GLY A 102 31.87 -16.30 13.05
C GLY A 102 30.33 -16.37 13.05
N LYS A 103 29.65 -15.22 13.08
CA LYS A 103 28.18 -15.15 13.12
C LYS A 103 27.61 -14.90 11.73
N TYR A 104 26.84 -15.86 11.24
CA TYR A 104 26.19 -15.82 9.93
C TYR A 104 24.68 -16.02 10.11
N GLY A 105 23.93 -14.93 10.01
CA GLY A 105 22.47 -14.89 10.12
C GLY A 105 21.81 -14.42 8.82
N VAL A 106 20.49 -14.49 8.77
CA VAL A 106 19.72 -13.81 7.70
C VAL A 106 19.57 -12.34 8.02
N VAL A 107 19.39 -12.02 9.29
CA VAL A 107 19.35 -10.65 9.80
C VAL A 107 20.35 -10.57 10.94
N VAL A 108 21.24 -9.57 10.89
CA VAL A 108 22.26 -9.33 11.92
C VAL A 108 22.25 -7.86 12.33
N GLN A 109 22.49 -7.63 13.61
CA GLN A 109 22.82 -6.33 14.19
C GLN A 109 24.30 -6.34 14.54
N TYR A 110 25.02 -5.24 14.27
CA TYR A 110 26.44 -5.13 14.54
C TYR A 110 26.84 -3.73 14.96
N ALA A 111 27.92 -3.63 15.73
CA ALA A 111 28.56 -2.37 16.06
C ALA A 111 30.07 -2.58 16.25
N GLU A 112 30.82 -1.49 16.06
CA GLU A 112 32.24 -1.38 16.42
C GLU A 112 32.43 -0.01 17.07
N PHE A 113 32.43 0.05 18.40
CA PHE A 113 32.59 1.32 19.13
C PHE A 113 34.04 1.76 19.21
N VAL A 114 34.94 0.78 19.37
CA VAL A 114 36.39 0.97 19.37
C VAL A 114 36.98 -0.14 18.51
N LYS A 115 38.09 0.16 17.83
CA LYS A 115 38.77 -0.81 16.95
C LYS A 115 39.03 -2.13 17.68
N GLY A 116 38.42 -3.20 17.20
CA GLY A 116 38.55 -4.55 17.77
C GLY A 116 37.53 -4.92 18.85
N ASP A 117 36.68 -3.98 19.30
CA ASP A 117 35.54 -4.28 20.17
C ASP A 117 34.28 -4.47 19.32
N TYR A 118 34.10 -5.72 18.86
CA TYR A 118 33.05 -6.10 17.93
C TYR A 118 31.82 -6.62 18.66
N TYR A 119 30.67 -6.04 18.32
CA TYR A 119 29.37 -6.56 18.69
C TYR A 119 28.70 -7.09 17.44
N CYS A 120 28.20 -8.32 17.51
CA CYS A 120 27.31 -8.87 16.50
C CYS A 120 26.29 -9.79 17.16
N PHE A 121 25.02 -9.58 16.82
CA PHE A 121 23.91 -10.43 17.23
C PHE A 121 23.14 -10.89 16.00
N ILE A 122 22.83 -12.18 15.96
CA ILE A 122 21.92 -12.71 14.94
C ILE A 122 20.50 -12.36 15.39
N LEU A 123 19.79 -11.57 14.59
CA LEU A 123 18.41 -11.20 14.86
C LEU A 123 17.42 -12.24 14.31
N GLY A 124 17.82 -12.96 13.26
CA GLY A 124 17.02 -13.98 12.63
C GLY A 124 17.85 -15.01 11.87
N HIS A 125 17.62 -16.28 12.18
CA HIS A 125 18.10 -17.44 11.42
C HIS A 125 17.07 -17.89 10.40
N PHE A 126 17.57 -18.46 9.32
CA PHE A 126 16.75 -19.19 8.36
C PHE A 126 17.21 -20.63 8.34
N ASN A 127 16.27 -21.52 8.60
CA ASN A 127 16.45 -22.94 8.40
C ASN A 127 15.19 -23.47 7.73
N PRO A 128 15.24 -23.91 6.45
CA PRO A 128 14.06 -24.35 5.72
C PRO A 128 13.38 -25.59 6.34
N LYS A 129 14.05 -26.29 7.28
CA LYS A 129 13.52 -27.47 7.97
C LYS A 129 13.03 -27.19 9.39
N GLN A 130 13.48 -26.12 10.03
CA GLN A 130 13.23 -25.87 11.47
C GLN A 130 12.49 -24.56 11.75
N ASN A 131 12.74 -23.53 10.94
CA ASN A 131 12.17 -22.21 11.16
C ASN A 131 11.21 -21.91 10.01
N GLU A 132 9.91 -22.07 10.27
CA GLU A 132 8.88 -21.66 9.34
C GLU A 132 8.92 -20.14 9.20
N LEU A 133 9.21 -19.65 7.99
CA LEU A 133 9.08 -18.24 7.66
C LEU A 133 7.61 -17.85 7.77
N LYS A 134 7.34 -16.80 8.56
CA LYS A 134 5.98 -16.28 8.68
C LYS A 134 5.83 -15.09 7.75
N TYR A 135 4.83 -15.15 6.89
CA TYR A 135 4.49 -14.09 5.97
C TYR A 135 3.19 -13.42 6.40
N ASN A 136 3.16 -12.09 6.33
CA ASN A 136 1.97 -11.29 6.57
C ASN A 136 1.84 -10.20 5.50
N LEU A 137 0.63 -9.69 5.30
CA LEU A 137 0.43 -8.46 4.54
C LEU A 137 0.73 -7.26 5.43
N ILE A 138 1.36 -6.23 4.86
CA ILE A 138 1.53 -4.93 5.56
C ILE A 138 0.15 -4.30 5.82
N ASP A 139 -0.75 -4.38 4.84
CA ASP A 139 -2.16 -4.01 4.98
C ASP A 139 -3.05 -5.16 4.47
N VAL A 140 -3.87 -5.72 5.36
CA VAL A 140 -4.79 -6.83 5.03
C VAL A 140 -5.88 -6.40 4.05
N ASN A 141 -6.26 -5.12 4.03
CA ASN A 141 -7.28 -4.58 3.14
C ASN A 141 -6.73 -4.16 1.77
N ASP A 142 -5.41 -4.01 1.68
CA ASP A 142 -4.70 -3.63 0.46
C ASP A 142 -3.36 -4.38 0.36
N PRO A 143 -3.35 -5.59 -0.22
CA PRO A 143 -2.12 -6.36 -0.38
C PRO A 143 -1.09 -5.67 -1.29
N THR A 144 -1.45 -4.62 -2.02
CA THR A 144 -0.48 -3.85 -2.81
C THR A 144 0.37 -2.91 -1.96
N LYS A 145 0.13 -2.79 -0.64
CA LYS A 145 1.06 -2.08 0.27
C LYS A 145 2.36 -2.85 0.50
N GLY A 146 2.32 -4.17 0.39
CA GLY A 146 3.50 -5.02 0.44
C GLY A 146 3.37 -6.18 1.41
N VAL A 147 4.51 -6.81 1.69
CA VAL A 147 4.60 -8.06 2.46
C VAL A 147 5.63 -7.94 3.58
N THR A 148 5.34 -8.57 4.71
CA THR A 148 6.25 -8.71 5.85
C THR A 148 6.73 -10.16 5.94
N VAL A 149 8.04 -10.36 6.10
CA VAL A 149 8.65 -11.68 6.36
C VAL A 149 9.27 -11.67 7.74
N ALA A 150 8.84 -12.58 8.62
CA ALA A 150 9.37 -12.68 9.98
C ALA A 150 10.30 -13.88 10.14
N TYR A 151 11.41 -13.63 10.84
CA TYR A 151 12.45 -14.55 11.26
C TYR A 151 12.42 -14.66 12.79
N PRO A 152 11.69 -15.65 13.35
CA PRO A 152 11.33 -15.65 14.77
C PRO A 152 12.44 -16.12 15.72
N ALA A 153 13.60 -16.53 15.21
CA ALA A 153 14.64 -17.17 16.02
C ALA A 153 16.03 -16.65 15.66
N GLY A 154 16.59 -15.79 16.51
CA GLY A 154 17.99 -15.35 16.50
C GLY A 154 18.74 -15.76 17.76
N ASP A 155 19.74 -14.97 18.15
CA ASP A 155 20.50 -15.11 19.39
C ASP A 155 19.63 -14.79 20.62
N ARG A 156 20.01 -15.31 21.80
CA ARG A 156 19.39 -14.93 23.07
C ARG A 156 19.55 -13.45 23.35
N CYS A 157 18.45 -12.80 23.73
CA CYS A 157 18.33 -11.37 23.96
C CYS A 157 19.41 -10.84 24.90
N SER A 158 19.60 -11.48 26.05
CA SER A 158 20.71 -11.18 26.95
C SER A 158 21.11 -12.43 27.74
N ALA A 159 22.10 -12.30 28.63
CA ALA A 159 22.46 -13.39 29.55
C ALA A 159 21.33 -13.73 30.53
N THR A 160 20.49 -12.74 30.87
CA THR A 160 19.39 -12.86 31.84
C THR A 160 18.03 -13.06 31.17
N ASP A 161 17.88 -12.65 29.91
CA ASP A 161 16.67 -12.80 29.13
C ASP A 161 16.80 -13.93 28.09
N SER A 162 16.12 -15.03 28.38
CA SER A 162 16.11 -16.24 27.54
C SER A 162 15.32 -16.09 26.24
N ARG A 163 14.58 -14.98 26.03
CA ARG A 163 13.88 -14.72 24.78
C ARG A 163 14.89 -14.68 23.63
N LEU A 164 14.52 -15.26 22.50
CA LEU A 164 15.31 -15.16 21.28
C LEU A 164 15.00 -13.84 20.59
N ARG A 165 16.02 -13.21 20.01
CA ARG A 165 15.82 -12.10 19.09
C ARG A 165 14.96 -12.55 17.92
N SER A 166 14.13 -11.65 17.42
CA SER A 166 13.31 -11.88 16.23
C SER A 166 13.34 -10.64 15.35
N ALA A 167 13.31 -10.84 14.04
CA ALA A 167 13.30 -9.75 13.08
C ALA A 167 12.15 -9.92 12.10
N SER A 168 11.47 -8.83 11.78
CA SER A 168 10.49 -8.75 10.69
C SER A 168 10.99 -7.77 9.64
N ILE A 169 10.91 -8.15 8.37
CA ILE A 169 11.31 -7.30 7.25
C ILE A 169 10.06 -6.96 6.45
N GLU A 170 9.68 -5.69 6.47
CA GLU A 170 8.63 -5.12 5.64
C GLU A 170 9.20 -4.71 4.28
N VAL A 171 8.73 -5.36 3.22
CA VAL A 171 9.02 -4.98 1.84
C VAL A 171 7.83 -4.24 1.28
N GLN A 172 7.89 -2.91 1.40
CA GLN A 172 6.86 -2.01 0.88
C GLN A 172 6.90 -2.00 -0.65
N CYS A 173 5.74 -2.21 -1.26
CA CYS A 173 5.60 -2.10 -2.71
C CYS A 173 5.84 -0.66 -3.16
N ALA A 174 6.81 -0.47 -4.04
CA ALA A 174 7.14 0.83 -4.61
C ALA A 174 7.76 0.67 -5.99
N ASN A 175 7.57 1.63 -6.90
CA ASN A 175 8.21 1.61 -8.21
C ASN A 175 9.68 2.08 -8.14
N THR A 176 10.50 1.36 -7.37
CA THR A 176 11.93 1.64 -7.20
C THR A 176 12.67 0.32 -6.97
N PRO A 177 13.96 0.22 -7.34
CA PRO A 177 14.82 -0.85 -6.86
C PRO A 177 14.80 -0.97 -5.34
N ALA A 178 15.38 -2.04 -4.80
CA ALA A 178 15.49 -2.25 -3.37
C ALA A 178 16.20 -1.08 -2.67
N VAL A 179 15.48 -0.35 -1.82
CA VAL A 179 15.98 0.77 -1.01
C VAL A 179 15.62 0.52 0.45
N VAL A 180 16.63 0.47 1.31
CA VAL A 180 16.46 0.37 2.76
C VAL A 180 15.93 1.70 3.31
N VAL A 181 14.95 1.65 4.21
CA VAL A 181 14.28 2.84 4.77
C VAL A 181 14.61 3.04 6.24
N SER A 182 14.41 2.03 7.09
CA SER A 182 14.61 2.14 8.54
C SER A 182 14.85 0.78 9.19
N ALA A 183 15.43 0.78 10.39
CA ALA A 183 15.53 -0.39 11.25
C ALA A 183 15.28 0.03 12.71
N GLN A 184 14.26 -0.55 13.33
CA GLN A 184 13.81 -0.15 14.67
C GLN A 184 13.63 -1.37 15.57
N GLU A 185 13.79 -1.21 16.88
CA GLU A 185 13.46 -2.20 17.90
C GLU A 185 12.15 -1.80 18.61
N PRO A 186 10.95 -2.00 18.01
CA PRO A 186 9.68 -1.57 18.60
C PRO A 186 9.37 -2.24 19.95
N ALA A 187 9.97 -3.39 20.24
CA ALA A 187 9.91 -4.03 21.55
C ALA A 187 11.23 -4.75 21.82
N THR A 188 11.61 -4.92 23.08
CA THR A 188 12.88 -5.53 23.46
C THR A 188 13.12 -6.87 22.75
N CYS A 189 14.19 -6.93 21.97
CA CYS A 189 14.64 -8.05 21.13
C CYS A 189 13.66 -8.44 20.00
N ALA A 190 12.80 -7.53 19.58
CA ALA A 190 11.94 -7.65 18.41
C ALA A 190 12.22 -6.47 17.47
N TYR A 191 12.79 -6.77 16.32
CA TYR A 191 13.25 -5.79 15.35
C TYR A 191 12.31 -5.72 14.15
N ASN A 192 12.06 -4.50 13.67
CA ASN A 192 11.31 -4.23 12.45
C ASN A 192 12.18 -3.46 11.46
N LEU A 193 12.46 -4.07 10.31
CA LEU A 193 13.27 -3.50 9.24
C LEU A 193 12.35 -3.18 8.06
N VAL A 194 12.49 -1.98 7.50
CA VAL A 194 11.63 -1.52 6.41
C VAL A 194 12.47 -1.24 5.19
N MET A 195 12.03 -1.75 4.04
CA MET A 195 12.59 -1.41 2.73
C MET A 195 11.49 -1.23 1.70
N LYS A 196 11.80 -0.50 0.63
CA LYS A 196 10.93 -0.28 -0.52
C LYS A 196 11.49 -1.03 -1.73
N SER A 197 10.64 -1.70 -2.48
CA SER A 197 11.04 -2.36 -3.72
C SER A 197 9.82 -2.69 -4.59
N TYR A 198 10.00 -2.74 -5.91
CA TYR A 198 8.98 -3.30 -6.80
C TYR A 198 8.77 -4.80 -6.57
N TYR A 199 9.73 -5.50 -5.96
CA TYR A 199 9.57 -6.90 -5.53
C TYR A 199 8.77 -7.05 -4.23
N GLY A 200 8.46 -5.94 -3.54
CA GLY A 200 7.46 -5.93 -2.46
C GLY A 200 6.03 -5.96 -2.99
N CYS A 201 5.82 -5.75 -4.29
CA CYS A 201 4.51 -5.76 -4.92
C CYS A 201 4.05 -7.20 -5.24
N PRO A 202 2.73 -7.45 -5.26
CA PRO A 202 2.21 -8.72 -5.76
C PRO A 202 2.65 -9.00 -7.20
N THR A 203 2.95 -10.26 -7.52
CA THR A 203 3.40 -10.73 -8.84
C THR A 203 2.37 -10.52 -9.96
N GLU A 204 1.10 -10.30 -9.61
CA GLU A 204 0.06 -9.86 -10.53
C GLU A 204 0.29 -8.46 -11.10
N CYS A 205 1.12 -7.65 -10.43
CA CYS A 205 1.63 -6.37 -10.92
C CYS A 205 3.02 -6.58 -11.53
N PRO A 206 3.14 -6.74 -12.86
CA PRO A 206 4.37 -7.18 -13.47
C PRO A 206 5.49 -6.14 -13.32
N VAL A 207 6.71 -6.62 -13.11
CA VAL A 207 7.93 -5.83 -13.16
C VAL A 207 8.58 -6.05 -14.53
N THR A 208 8.72 -4.98 -15.31
CA THR A 208 9.37 -5.00 -16.63
C THR A 208 10.78 -4.40 -16.51
N GLY A 209 11.50 -4.31 -17.64
CA GLY A 209 12.78 -3.60 -17.68
C GLY A 209 12.71 -2.12 -17.29
N ASN A 210 11.51 -1.52 -17.35
CA ASN A 210 11.26 -0.13 -16.97
C ASN A 210 10.75 0.03 -15.53
N GLY A 211 10.56 -1.06 -14.78
CA GLY A 211 10.05 -1.06 -13.41
C GLY A 211 8.65 -1.67 -13.27
N LEU A 212 7.97 -1.32 -12.18
CA LEU A 212 6.63 -1.81 -11.85
C LEU A 212 5.59 -1.24 -12.83
N CYS A 213 4.73 -2.10 -13.38
CA CYS A 213 3.70 -1.69 -14.35
C CYS A 213 4.29 -0.88 -15.53
N ASP A 214 5.49 -1.27 -15.98
CA ASP A 214 6.25 -0.61 -17.04
C ASP A 214 6.52 0.89 -16.81
N SER A 215 6.42 1.37 -15.56
CA SER A 215 6.42 2.80 -15.20
C SER A 215 5.31 3.63 -15.86
N HIS A 216 4.30 2.97 -16.42
CA HIS A 216 3.12 3.58 -17.06
C HIS A 216 1.83 3.28 -16.30
N GLY A 217 1.94 2.94 -15.02
CA GLY A 217 0.80 2.69 -14.15
C GLY A 217 1.23 2.56 -12.70
N HIS A 218 0.27 2.21 -11.85
CA HIS A 218 0.51 1.90 -10.45
C HIS A 218 -0.17 0.59 -10.06
N CYS A 219 0.49 -0.18 -9.21
CA CYS A 219 -0.11 -1.39 -8.65
C CYS A 219 -1.12 -0.98 -7.57
N ALA A 220 -2.37 -1.40 -7.72
CA ALA A 220 -3.38 -1.19 -6.69
C ALA A 220 -4.33 -2.39 -6.59
N PHE A 221 -5.00 -2.50 -5.44
CA PHE A 221 -5.93 -3.58 -5.16
C PHE A 221 -7.37 -3.18 -5.52
N ASP A 222 -7.99 -3.94 -6.41
CA ASP A 222 -9.44 -3.79 -6.66
C ASP A 222 -10.24 -4.55 -5.61
N LYS A 223 -10.90 -3.80 -4.74
CA LYS A 223 -11.75 -4.31 -3.68
C LYS A 223 -12.95 -5.11 -4.21
N LYS A 224 -13.43 -4.83 -5.43
CA LYS A 224 -14.57 -5.54 -6.05
C LYS A 224 -14.12 -6.89 -6.61
N ALA A 225 -13.05 -6.90 -7.41
CA ALA A 225 -12.49 -8.13 -7.97
C ALA A 225 -11.70 -8.96 -6.93
N LYS A 226 -11.34 -8.35 -5.79
CA LYS A 226 -10.46 -8.89 -4.75
C LYS A 226 -9.12 -9.36 -5.32
N LYS A 227 -8.53 -8.57 -6.20
CA LYS A 227 -7.27 -8.90 -6.88
C LYS A 227 -6.40 -7.65 -7.10
N PRO A 228 -5.08 -7.78 -6.96
CA PRO A 228 -4.14 -6.74 -7.38
C PRO A 228 -3.97 -6.74 -8.91
N TYR A 229 -3.83 -5.56 -9.49
CA TYR A 229 -3.43 -5.37 -10.89
C TYR A 229 -2.80 -3.99 -11.12
N CYS A 230 -2.19 -3.81 -12.29
CA CYS A 230 -1.68 -2.52 -12.74
C CYS A 230 -2.80 -1.63 -13.27
N PHE A 231 -3.01 -0.49 -12.63
CA PHE A 231 -3.86 0.59 -13.14
C PHE A 231 -3.02 1.47 -14.06
N CYS A 232 -3.25 1.35 -15.35
CA CYS A 232 -2.49 2.07 -16.36
C CYS A 232 -2.87 3.54 -16.45
N ASN A 233 -1.85 4.37 -16.70
CA ASN A 233 -2.02 5.77 -17.03
C ASN A 233 -2.76 5.91 -18.38
N GLU A 234 -3.31 7.09 -18.62
CA GLU A 234 -4.00 7.40 -19.87
C GLU A 234 -3.11 7.11 -21.10
N GLY A 235 -3.68 6.45 -22.10
CA GLY A 235 -2.96 6.04 -23.30
C GLY A 235 -2.11 4.78 -23.15
N TYR A 236 -2.14 4.09 -22.01
CA TYR A 236 -1.48 2.80 -21.80
C TYR A 236 -2.47 1.70 -21.41
N SER A 237 -2.17 0.47 -21.79
CA SER A 237 -3.04 -0.70 -21.58
C SER A 237 -2.22 -1.99 -21.48
N GLY A 238 -2.92 -3.11 -21.21
CA GLY A 238 -2.30 -4.41 -20.96
C GLY A 238 -2.06 -4.68 -19.48
N SER A 239 -1.73 -5.93 -19.15
CA SER A 239 -1.51 -6.35 -17.75
C SER A 239 -0.30 -5.67 -17.09
N ALA A 240 0.66 -5.21 -17.89
CA ALA A 240 1.86 -4.50 -17.44
C ALA A 240 1.89 -3.03 -17.86
N CYS A 241 0.81 -2.49 -18.45
CA CYS A 241 0.77 -1.13 -19.01
C CYS A 241 1.82 -0.84 -20.10
N ASN A 242 2.32 -1.87 -20.78
CA ASN A 242 3.35 -1.77 -21.82
C ASN A 242 2.78 -1.53 -23.23
N HIS A 243 1.46 -1.57 -23.41
CA HIS A 243 0.84 -1.27 -24.69
C HIS A 243 0.40 0.18 -24.72
N LYS A 244 1.15 1.01 -25.45
CA LYS A 244 0.72 2.36 -25.81
C LYS A 244 -0.52 2.23 -26.70
N GLY A 245 -1.67 2.59 -26.17
CA GLY A 245 -2.87 2.75 -26.97
C GLY A 245 -2.55 3.73 -28.08
N SER A 246 -2.89 3.38 -29.32
CA SER A 246 -3.05 4.42 -30.34
C SER A 246 -3.99 5.42 -29.70
N SER A 247 -3.54 6.67 -29.54
CA SER A 247 -4.37 7.77 -29.09
C SER A 247 -5.49 7.94 -30.13
N GLY A 248 -6.48 7.04 -30.09
CA GLY A 248 -7.79 7.31 -30.59
C GLY A 248 -8.20 8.53 -29.83
N ASN A 249 -8.51 9.58 -30.57
CA ASN A 249 -8.91 10.90 -30.12
C ASN A 249 -10.20 10.88 -29.26
N SER A 250 -10.51 9.81 -28.54
CA SER A 250 -11.41 9.82 -27.40
C SER A 250 -10.74 10.53 -26.22
N GLY A 251 -10.29 11.76 -26.47
CA GLY A 251 -10.14 12.72 -25.39
C GLY A 251 -11.51 12.74 -24.72
N TYR A 252 -11.53 12.38 -23.45
CA TYR A 252 -12.59 12.82 -22.58
C TYR A 252 -12.47 14.34 -22.59
N ASP A 253 -13.16 14.97 -23.54
CA ASP A 253 -13.02 16.37 -23.82
C ASP A 253 -13.62 17.05 -22.59
N GLY A 254 -12.78 17.41 -21.61
CA GLY A 254 -13.19 18.08 -20.36
C GLY A 254 -14.04 19.32 -20.65
N LYS A 255 -14.03 19.78 -21.89
CA LYS A 255 -14.97 20.71 -22.51
C LYS A 255 -16.43 20.33 -22.30
N SER A 256 -16.86 19.07 -22.35
CA SER A 256 -18.29 18.74 -22.16
C SER A 256 -18.78 19.03 -20.73
N VAL A 257 -17.98 18.69 -19.71
CA VAL A 257 -18.30 19.00 -18.30
C VAL A 257 -18.16 20.50 -18.05
N GLN A 258 -17.13 21.14 -18.61
CA GLN A 258 -16.90 22.56 -18.49
C GLN A 258 -18.01 23.40 -19.17
N ILE A 259 -18.48 23.00 -20.34
CA ILE A 259 -19.60 23.63 -21.06
C ILE A 259 -20.90 23.43 -20.28
N GLY A 260 -21.15 22.23 -19.75
CA GLY A 260 -22.34 21.97 -18.92
C GLY A 260 -22.40 22.87 -17.69
N LEU A 261 -21.27 23.04 -17.00
CA LEU A 261 -21.16 23.95 -15.85
C LEU A 261 -21.39 25.42 -16.27
N LEU A 262 -20.78 25.85 -17.37
CA LEU A 262 -20.84 27.23 -17.85
C LEU A 262 -22.25 27.62 -18.30
N VAL A 263 -22.95 26.72 -19.01
CA VAL A 263 -24.35 26.92 -19.41
C VAL A 263 -25.27 27.01 -18.18
N THR A 264 -25.06 26.15 -17.19
CA THR A 264 -25.87 26.15 -15.96
C THR A 264 -25.68 27.46 -15.18
N LEU A 265 -24.43 27.91 -15.03
CA LEU A 265 -24.11 29.20 -14.40
C LEU A 265 -24.72 30.38 -15.16
N LEU A 266 -24.69 30.36 -16.49
CA LEU A 266 -25.29 31.40 -17.33
C LEU A 266 -26.81 31.50 -17.12
N LEU A 267 -27.52 30.36 -17.07
CA LEU A 267 -28.97 30.34 -16.86
C LEU A 267 -29.35 30.87 -15.47
N ILE A 268 -28.58 30.53 -14.43
CA ILE A 268 -28.79 31.07 -13.08
C ILE A 268 -28.56 32.58 -13.07
N ALA A 269 -27.51 33.08 -13.72
CA ALA A 269 -27.22 34.50 -13.81
C ALA A 269 -28.34 35.28 -14.54
N LEU A 270 -28.87 34.72 -15.64
CA LEU A 270 -30.00 35.31 -16.37
C LEU A 270 -31.30 35.30 -15.53
N GLY A 271 -31.54 34.23 -14.77
CA GLY A 271 -32.68 34.15 -13.86
C GLY A 271 -32.62 35.20 -12.73
N LEU A 272 -31.44 35.38 -12.12
CA LEU A 272 -31.24 36.37 -11.06
C LEU A 272 -31.35 37.81 -11.57
N THR A 273 -30.73 38.11 -12.71
CA THR A 273 -30.81 39.44 -13.34
C THR A 273 -32.25 39.76 -13.78
N GLY A 274 -32.95 38.79 -14.37
CA GLY A 274 -34.39 38.92 -14.67
C GLY A 274 -35.23 39.18 -13.43
N GLY A 275 -34.99 38.46 -12.33
CA GLY A 275 -35.68 38.65 -11.06
C GLY A 275 -35.48 40.03 -10.46
N VAL A 276 -34.25 40.57 -10.50
CA VAL A 276 -33.96 41.94 -10.01
C VAL A 276 -34.67 43.00 -10.85
N ILE A 277 -34.67 42.86 -12.18
CA ILE A 277 -35.36 43.79 -13.09
C ILE A 277 -36.87 43.77 -12.83
N TYR A 278 -37.45 42.58 -12.65
CA TYR A 278 -38.88 42.42 -12.33
C TYR A 278 -39.24 43.08 -10.99
N MET A 279 -38.45 42.85 -9.95
CA MET A 279 -38.65 43.48 -8.63
C MET A 279 -38.51 45.00 -8.70
N ALA A 280 -37.56 45.53 -9.48
CA ALA A 280 -37.41 46.97 -9.69
C ALA A 280 -38.63 47.58 -10.41
N TYR A 281 -39.20 46.87 -11.38
CA TYR A 281 -40.41 47.29 -12.08
C TYR A 281 -41.63 47.35 -11.15
N GLU A 282 -41.88 46.30 -10.36
CA GLU A 282 -42.94 46.25 -9.35
C GLU A 282 -42.79 47.38 -8.31
N VAL A 283 -41.58 47.61 -7.79
CA VAL A 283 -41.32 48.70 -6.84
C VAL A 283 -41.59 50.08 -7.46
N GLN A 284 -41.27 50.29 -8.74
CA GLN A 284 -41.61 51.54 -9.41
C GLN A 284 -43.12 51.73 -9.53
N GLU A 285 -43.88 50.67 -9.79
CA GLU A 285 -45.34 50.73 -9.88
C GLU A 285 -45.97 51.03 -8.52
N PHE A 286 -45.49 50.39 -7.44
CA PHE A 286 -45.91 50.72 -6.07
C PHE A 286 -45.56 52.17 -5.68
N ARG A 287 -44.40 52.69 -6.10
CA ARG A 287 -44.03 54.09 -5.85
C ARG A 287 -44.97 55.07 -6.55
N LYS A 288 -45.43 54.79 -7.77
CA LYS A 288 -46.44 55.63 -8.44
C LYS A 288 -47.75 55.68 -7.67
N GLN A 289 -48.18 54.54 -7.10
CA GLN A 289 -49.39 54.49 -6.27
C GLN A 289 -49.24 55.28 -4.97
N GLN A 290 -48.10 55.19 -4.27
CA GLN A 290 -47.87 56.00 -3.06
C GLN A 290 -47.74 57.49 -3.33
N ILE A 291 -47.12 57.90 -4.45
CA ILE A 291 -47.07 59.32 -4.85
C ILE A 291 -48.49 59.85 -5.12
N SER A 292 -49.37 59.04 -5.71
CA SER A 292 -50.77 59.44 -5.92
C SER A 292 -51.61 59.50 -4.63
N SER A 293 -51.32 58.66 -3.62
CA SER A 293 -52.07 58.68 -2.35
C SER A 293 -51.58 59.77 -1.38
N HIS A 294 -50.31 60.16 -1.43
CA HIS A 294 -49.77 61.22 -0.56
C HIS A 294 -49.98 62.65 -1.09
N TYR A 295 -50.30 62.84 -2.38
CA TYR A 295 -50.61 64.17 -2.92
C TYR A 295 -52.03 64.67 -2.62
N ASN A 296 -52.91 63.84 -2.06
CA ASN A 296 -54.26 64.25 -1.65
C ASN A 296 -54.36 64.66 -0.17
N SER A 297 -53.25 64.72 0.58
CA SER A 297 -53.27 65.15 1.98
C SER A 297 -52.01 65.92 2.37
N LEU A 298 -51.84 67.13 1.83
CA LEU A 298 -51.13 68.19 2.53
C LEU A 298 -51.93 69.51 2.42
N PRO A 299 -52.75 69.83 3.43
CA PRO A 299 -53.02 71.23 3.76
C PRO A 299 -51.73 71.84 4.30
N GLY A 300 -51.45 73.08 3.89
CA GLY A 300 -50.20 73.76 4.17
C GLY A 300 -49.88 73.92 5.65
N GLY A 301 -48.60 74.17 5.93
CA GLY A 301 -48.16 74.56 7.27
C GLY A 301 -46.68 74.28 7.50
N ASP A 302 -45.91 75.35 7.33
CA ASP A 302 -44.67 75.67 8.03
C ASP A 302 -43.33 75.08 7.58
N ARG A 303 -42.45 76.06 7.31
CA ARG A 303 -41.05 75.98 7.00
C ARG A 303 -40.28 75.72 8.28
N GLU A 304 -39.40 74.72 8.28
CA GLU A 304 -38.28 74.66 9.22
C GLU A 304 -37.01 74.33 8.46
N MET A 305 -36.00 75.18 8.63
CA MET A 305 -34.70 75.09 7.97
C MET A 305 -33.86 74.01 8.62
N VAL A 306 -33.28 73.10 7.83
CA VAL A 306 -32.21 72.22 8.31
C VAL A 306 -31.03 72.31 7.34
N GLU A 307 -29.89 72.51 7.99
CA GLU A 307 -28.58 72.94 7.52
C GLU A 307 -27.87 71.87 6.68
N THR A 308 -27.33 72.30 5.54
CA THR A 308 -26.44 71.51 4.68
C THR A 308 -25.08 71.34 5.33
N VAL A 309 -24.70 70.09 5.64
CA VAL A 309 -23.31 69.72 5.91
C VAL A 309 -22.78 68.93 4.70
N ASN A 310 -21.93 69.58 3.92
CA ASN A 310 -21.13 68.96 2.85
C ASN A 310 -20.05 68.07 3.47
N PHE A 311 -20.04 66.79 3.12
CA PHE A 311 -18.86 65.94 3.26
C PHE A 311 -18.30 65.61 1.88
N THR A 312 -17.20 66.28 1.54
CA THR A 312 -16.27 65.89 0.50
C THR A 312 -15.34 64.83 1.08
N ILE A 313 -15.22 63.66 0.44
CA ILE A 313 -14.17 62.68 0.75
C ILE A 313 -13.49 62.31 -0.56
N ASN A 314 -12.15 62.46 -0.53
CA ASN A 314 -11.17 62.12 -1.56
C ASN A 314 -11.14 60.63 -1.91
#